data_AF-A0AAD2FCL4-F1
#
_entry.id   AF-A0AAD2FCL4-F1
#
_cell.length_a   1.000
_cell.length_b   1.000
_cell.length_c   1.000
_cell.angle_alpha   90.00
_cell.angle_beta   90.00
_cell.angle_gamma   90.00
#
_symmetry.space_group_name_H-M   'P 1'
#
loop_
_entity.id
_entity.type
_entity.pdbx_description
1 polymer ?
#
loop_
_entity_poly.entity_id
_entity_poly.type
_entity_poly.pdbx_seq_one_letter_code
_entity_poly.pdbx_strand_id
1 'polypeptide(L)'
;MTMRNVHALGIAFATLPLFSDGFTCPTFHIQESKVILLATESTGPKASGRRRTSRRTIADADSASGPRASRPRRERPQQPAPFDGKAMTAVQDPNEGATPLNLHDAISDGNIKCMSEGIQFDQAVKTPAFKFMSLDDLFGKDVGLSTKFNAEAKFREDLRIAIRQDIFDSTPFYASLSEKAASVLLLPDSSLEGSWRMPESMNRMNKTTAVLAEALGESALTGDELMKAIGDLCGSRPSTHFIDIYGVQDRAIGHSFHMDFGKSPLNTTQTVLWGWPREDDYNGCGVFSHVIPLEEECWAPENHPRMEPVLFSGSFEENNIVRPRYQPGRELLIYRDVDVVHSAPDVTYRTSVMRFM
;
A
#
# COMPACT_ATOMS: atom_id res chain seq x y z
N MET A 1 38.54 -44.32 -33.95
CA MET A 1 37.39 -43.95 -34.78
C MET A 1 36.39 -43.23 -33.87
N THR A 2 36.33 -41.90 -34.01
CA THR A 2 35.36 -40.93 -33.45
C THR A 2 34.99 -41.01 -31.96
N MET A 3 35.79 -40.30 -31.15
CA MET A 3 35.34 -39.60 -29.93
C MET A 3 34.59 -38.32 -30.31
N ARG A 4 33.67 -37.86 -29.46
CA ARG A 4 33.28 -36.45 -29.37
C ARG A 4 33.41 -35.94 -27.95
N ASN A 5 34.08 -34.80 -27.86
CA ASN A 5 34.50 -34.05 -26.71
C ASN A 5 33.33 -33.39 -25.98
N VAL A 6 33.44 -33.25 -24.66
CA VAL A 6 32.97 -32.04 -23.96
C VAL A 6 34.06 -31.63 -22.99
N HIS A 7 34.54 -30.40 -23.18
CA HIS A 7 35.61 -29.78 -22.41
C HIS A 7 35.16 -29.47 -20.98
N ALA A 8 35.96 -29.94 -20.03
CA ALA A 8 36.09 -29.33 -18.72
C ALA A 8 37.12 -28.20 -18.81
N LEU A 9 36.81 -27.03 -18.27
CA LEU A 9 37.81 -26.03 -17.93
C LEU A 9 37.43 -25.43 -16.58
N GLY A 10 38.18 -25.82 -15.55
CA GLY A 10 38.27 -25.06 -14.31
C GLY A 10 39.41 -24.05 -14.43
N ILE A 11 39.26 -22.86 -13.84
CA ILE A 11 40.37 -22.01 -13.44
C ILE A 11 40.03 -21.39 -12.08
N ALA A 12 41.08 -21.33 -11.26
CA ALA A 12 41.13 -21.10 -9.83
C ALA A 12 40.98 -19.64 -9.37
N PHE A 13 40.81 -19.53 -8.06
CA PHE A 13 40.84 -18.34 -7.21
C PHE A 13 42.09 -17.47 -7.38
N ALA A 14 41.87 -16.15 -7.31
CA ALA A 14 42.86 -15.20 -6.80
C ALA A 14 42.12 -14.14 -5.94
N THR A 15 42.69 -13.87 -4.77
CA THR A 15 42.20 -13.01 -3.71
C THR A 15 42.67 -11.54 -3.86
N LEU A 16 41.73 -10.60 -3.60
CA LEU A 16 41.85 -9.23 -3.05
C LEU A 16 42.51 -8.11 -3.92
N PRO A 17 42.15 -6.80 -3.77
CA PRO A 17 41.70 -6.12 -2.53
C PRO A 17 40.45 -5.22 -2.61
N LEU A 18 40.03 -4.76 -1.41
CA LEU A 18 39.05 -3.69 -1.13
C LEU A 18 39.30 -2.42 -1.95
N PHE A 19 38.24 -1.79 -2.49
CA PHE A 19 37.96 -0.34 -2.41
C PHE A 19 36.54 0.00 -2.91
N SER A 20 35.88 0.88 -2.14
CA SER A 20 34.86 1.91 -2.43
C SER A 20 33.96 1.87 -3.67
N ASP A 21 32.68 2.11 -3.39
CA ASP A 21 31.68 2.92 -4.12
C ASP A 21 31.43 2.67 -5.61
N GLY A 22 30.26 2.13 -5.88
CA GLY A 22 29.63 2.10 -7.20
C GLY A 22 28.22 1.54 -7.11
N PHE A 23 27.25 2.36 -6.69
CA PHE A 23 25.83 2.02 -6.86
C PHE A 23 25.50 2.09 -8.35
N THR A 24 25.53 0.94 -9.02
CA THR A 24 24.95 0.79 -10.35
C THR A 24 23.45 0.57 -10.19
N CYS A 25 22.67 1.49 -10.76
CA CYS A 25 21.24 1.32 -10.97
C CYS A 25 21.02 0.01 -11.74
N PRO A 26 20.09 -0.88 -11.34
CA PRO A 26 19.84 -2.10 -12.08
C PRO A 26 19.33 -1.74 -13.48
N THR A 27 20.09 -2.13 -14.50
CA THR A 27 19.69 -2.09 -15.90
C THR A 27 18.48 -3.00 -16.08
N PHE A 28 17.30 -2.42 -16.33
CA PHE A 28 16.11 -3.19 -16.69
C PHE A 28 16.34 -3.81 -18.07
N HIS A 29 16.63 -5.11 -18.12
CA HIS A 29 16.57 -5.87 -19.36
C HIS A 29 15.09 -6.16 -19.65
N ILE A 30 14.48 -5.32 -20.48
CA ILE A 30 13.13 -5.53 -21.02
C ILE A 30 13.27 -6.53 -22.17
N GLN A 31 12.89 -7.79 -21.92
CA GLN A 31 12.58 -8.72 -22.98
C GLN A 31 11.18 -8.37 -23.49
N GLU A 32 11.06 -8.05 -24.78
CA GLU A 32 9.79 -7.72 -25.45
C GLU A 32 8.73 -8.79 -25.14
N SER A 33 7.79 -8.45 -24.27
CA SER A 33 6.60 -9.26 -23.99
C SER A 33 5.44 -8.31 -23.82
N LYS A 34 4.43 -8.52 -24.68
CA LYS A 34 3.17 -7.77 -24.79
C LYS A 34 2.66 -7.32 -23.42
N VAL A 35 2.43 -6.01 -23.29
CA VAL A 35 1.66 -5.43 -22.19
C VAL A 35 0.24 -5.99 -22.25
N ILE A 36 -0.06 -6.98 -21.41
CA ILE A 36 -1.43 -7.30 -21.04
C ILE A 36 -1.76 -6.38 -19.87
N LEU A 37 -2.60 -5.39 -20.12
CA LEU A 37 -3.24 -4.60 -19.08
C LEU A 37 -4.15 -5.55 -18.28
N LEU A 38 -3.64 -6.10 -17.17
CA LEU A 38 -4.45 -6.84 -16.22
C LEU A 38 -5.28 -5.84 -15.42
N ALA A 39 -6.39 -5.41 -16.00
CA ALA A 39 -7.54 -5.05 -15.17
C ALA A 39 -7.93 -6.32 -14.41
N THR A 40 -7.61 -6.37 -13.13
CA THR A 40 -8.05 -7.46 -12.25
C THR A 40 -9.56 -7.34 -12.10
N GLU A 41 -10.31 -8.03 -12.98
CA GLU A 41 -11.71 -8.32 -12.73
C GLU A 41 -11.78 -9.17 -11.46
N SER A 42 -12.22 -8.57 -10.35
CA SER A 42 -12.56 -9.29 -9.14
C SER A 42 -13.65 -10.31 -9.47
N THR A 43 -13.34 -11.60 -9.38
CA THR A 43 -14.28 -12.70 -9.56
C THR A 43 -15.16 -12.88 -8.32
N GLY A 44 -16.08 -11.94 -8.11
CA GLY A 44 -17.24 -12.13 -7.25
C GLY A 44 -18.26 -13.12 -7.87
N PRO A 45 -19.13 -13.74 -7.06
CA PRO A 45 -20.00 -14.83 -7.50
C PRO A 45 -20.97 -14.38 -8.59
N LYS A 46 -20.93 -15.08 -9.73
CA LYS A 46 -21.76 -14.82 -10.91
C LYS A 46 -23.23 -15.03 -10.59
N ALA A 47 -23.98 -13.93 -10.48
CA ALA A 47 -25.44 -13.96 -10.49
C ALA A 47 -25.94 -14.55 -11.83
N SER A 48 -26.45 -15.77 -11.77
CA SER A 48 -27.18 -16.43 -12.85
C SER A 48 -28.46 -15.65 -13.17
N GLY A 49 -28.61 -15.17 -14.41
CA GLY A 49 -29.89 -14.57 -14.81
C GLY A 49 -29.95 -13.83 -16.13
N ARG A 50 -29.30 -14.29 -17.21
CA ARG A 50 -29.54 -13.68 -18.53
C ARG A 50 -30.79 -14.29 -19.16
N ARG A 51 -31.92 -13.58 -18.99
CA ARG A 51 -33.19 -13.79 -19.71
C ARG A 51 -32.93 -13.77 -21.22
N ARG A 52 -33.10 -14.92 -21.86
CA ARG A 52 -33.22 -15.06 -23.31
C ARG A 52 -34.61 -14.56 -23.72
N THR A 53 -34.68 -13.45 -24.42
CA THR A 53 -35.88 -13.00 -25.14
C THR A 53 -36.04 -13.84 -26.40
N SER A 54 -36.86 -14.89 -26.33
CA SER A 54 -37.31 -15.62 -27.51
C SER A 54 -38.56 -14.99 -28.10
N ARG A 55 -38.52 -14.83 -29.43
CA ARG A 55 -39.56 -14.33 -30.32
C ARG A 55 -40.95 -14.92 -30.04
N ARG A 56 -41.94 -14.03 -30.14
CA ARG A 56 -43.36 -14.32 -30.33
C ARG A 56 -43.58 -15.26 -31.53
N THR A 57 -44.32 -16.33 -31.28
CA THR A 57 -45.16 -16.99 -32.28
C THR A 57 -46.60 -16.82 -31.81
N ILE A 58 -47.42 -16.24 -32.69
CA ILE A 58 -48.86 -16.05 -32.51
C ILE A 58 -49.52 -17.38 -32.86
N ALA A 59 -50.33 -17.91 -31.94
CA ALA A 59 -51.32 -18.94 -32.21
C ALA A 59 -52.51 -18.72 -31.26
N ASP A 60 -53.69 -18.61 -31.87
CA ASP A 60 -54.98 -18.44 -31.22
C ASP A 60 -55.38 -19.67 -30.41
N ALA A 61 -55.91 -19.45 -29.20
CA ALA A 61 -56.81 -20.37 -28.52
C ALA A 61 -57.54 -19.65 -27.37
N ASP A 62 -58.79 -19.32 -27.65
CA ASP A 62 -60.00 -19.45 -26.83
C ASP A 62 -59.96 -19.46 -25.28
N SER A 63 -60.76 -18.52 -24.75
CA SER A 63 -61.71 -18.64 -23.63
C SER A 63 -61.34 -19.37 -22.32
N ALA A 64 -61.12 -18.58 -21.26
CA ALA A 64 -61.67 -18.83 -19.90
C ALA A 64 -61.44 -17.62 -18.97
N SER A 65 -62.51 -16.91 -18.61
CA SER A 65 -62.54 -15.83 -17.62
C SER A 65 -62.64 -16.38 -16.20
N GLY A 66 -61.49 -16.63 -15.57
CA GLY A 66 -61.39 -16.95 -14.13
C GLY A 66 -61.14 -15.71 -13.27
N PRO A 67 -61.65 -15.66 -12.01
CA PRO A 67 -61.51 -14.52 -11.12
C PRO A 67 -60.04 -14.32 -10.72
N ARG A 68 -59.50 -13.14 -11.03
CA ARG A 68 -58.11 -12.75 -10.83
C ARG A 68 -57.87 -12.50 -9.34
N ALA A 69 -57.42 -13.52 -8.61
CA ALA A 69 -56.92 -13.34 -7.25
C ALA A 69 -55.80 -12.29 -7.25
N SER A 70 -55.97 -11.23 -6.45
CA SER A 70 -54.99 -10.17 -6.27
C SER A 70 -53.69 -10.78 -5.77
N ARG A 71 -52.70 -10.89 -6.65
CA ARG A 71 -51.35 -11.33 -6.28
C ARG A 71 -50.86 -10.44 -5.12
N PRO A 72 -50.33 -11.00 -4.03
CA PRO A 72 -49.75 -10.21 -2.95
C PRO A 72 -48.70 -9.28 -3.55
N ARG A 73 -48.81 -8.00 -3.19
CA ARG A 73 -47.94 -6.92 -3.65
C ARG A 73 -46.51 -7.31 -3.30
N ARG A 74 -45.78 -7.79 -4.31
CA ARG A 74 -44.38 -8.21 -4.18
C ARG A 74 -43.61 -7.01 -3.64
N GLU A 75 -43.24 -7.06 -2.36
CA GLU A 75 -42.43 -6.02 -1.74
C GLU A 75 -41.20 -5.83 -2.62
N ARG A 76 -41.00 -4.58 -3.08
CA ARG A 76 -39.80 -4.27 -3.86
C ARG A 76 -38.62 -4.59 -2.95
N PRO A 77 -37.62 -5.36 -3.43
CA PRO A 77 -36.38 -5.51 -2.69
C PRO A 77 -35.91 -4.12 -2.31
N GLN A 78 -35.79 -3.85 -1.01
CA GLN A 78 -35.23 -2.59 -0.53
C GLN A 78 -33.86 -2.46 -1.19
N GLN A 79 -33.63 -1.33 -1.87
CA GLN A 79 -32.30 -1.06 -2.38
C GLN A 79 -31.33 -1.05 -1.19
N PRO A 80 -30.19 -1.73 -1.28
CA PRO A 80 -29.19 -1.68 -0.23
C PRO A 80 -28.81 -0.22 0.03
N ALA A 81 -28.64 0.12 1.31
CA ALA A 81 -28.20 1.46 1.68
C ALA A 81 -26.87 1.79 0.97
N PRO A 82 -26.63 3.07 0.61
CA PRO A 82 -25.35 3.48 0.05
C PRO A 82 -24.21 3.16 1.03
N PHE A 83 -23.03 2.81 0.50
CA PHE A 83 -21.85 2.57 1.30
C PHE A 83 -21.42 3.87 2.00
N ASP A 84 -21.33 3.82 3.32
CA ASP A 84 -20.90 4.95 4.15
C ASP A 84 -19.59 4.58 4.87
N GLY A 85 -18.47 4.88 4.20
CA GLY A 85 -17.15 4.58 4.74
C GLY A 85 -16.88 5.26 6.09
N LYS A 86 -17.42 6.47 6.31
CA LYS A 86 -17.24 7.23 7.55
C LYS A 86 -17.96 6.56 8.72
N ALA A 87 -19.21 6.17 8.51
CA ALA A 87 -19.97 5.46 9.55
C ALA A 87 -19.34 4.10 9.88
N MET A 88 -18.78 3.41 8.88
CA MET A 88 -18.11 2.12 9.09
C MET A 88 -16.78 2.26 9.83
N THR A 89 -15.95 3.26 9.54
CA THR A 89 -14.70 3.47 10.29
C THR A 89 -14.96 4.00 11.71
N ALA A 90 -16.05 4.74 11.93
CA ALA A 90 -16.39 5.27 13.25
C ALA A 90 -16.73 4.19 14.29
N VAL A 91 -17.14 2.99 13.85
CA VAL A 91 -17.46 1.86 14.74
C VAL A 91 -16.30 0.88 14.92
N GLN A 92 -15.17 1.09 14.24
CA GLN A 92 -14.00 0.24 14.40
C GLN A 92 -13.33 0.50 15.74
N ASP A 93 -12.94 -0.57 16.43
CA ASP A 93 -12.05 -0.49 17.57
C ASP A 93 -10.59 -0.39 17.08
N PRO A 94 -9.86 0.67 17.44
CA PRO A 94 -8.45 0.80 17.11
C PRO A 94 -7.57 -0.30 17.69
N ASN A 95 -7.98 -0.87 18.83
CA ASN A 95 -7.27 -1.95 19.52
C ASN A 95 -5.75 -1.70 19.64
N GLU A 96 -5.32 -0.48 20.00
CA GLU A 96 -3.89 -0.12 20.09
C GLU A 96 -3.14 -0.89 21.20
N GLY A 97 -3.88 -1.55 22.10
CA GLY A 97 -3.37 -2.47 23.12
C GLY A 97 -3.47 -3.95 22.73
N ALA A 98 -3.60 -4.27 21.44
CA ALA A 98 -3.66 -5.64 20.94
C ALA A 98 -2.51 -6.49 21.50
N THR A 99 -2.80 -7.76 21.80
CA THR A 99 -1.77 -8.70 22.24
C THR A 99 -0.89 -9.06 21.03
N PRO A 100 0.44 -8.94 21.13
CA PRO A 100 1.32 -9.39 20.06
C PRO A 100 1.07 -10.87 19.72
N LEU A 101 1.19 -11.21 18.43
CA LEU A 101 0.95 -12.55 17.93
C LEU A 101 2.24 -13.38 18.02
N ASN A 102 2.14 -14.55 18.62
CA ASN A 102 3.12 -15.61 18.39
C ASN A 102 2.88 -16.26 17.02
N LEU A 103 3.54 -15.73 15.99
CA LEU A 103 3.31 -16.19 14.62
C LEU A 103 3.85 -17.60 14.37
N HIS A 104 4.91 -18.00 15.07
CA HIS A 104 5.45 -19.35 15.00
C HIS A 104 4.43 -20.39 15.47
N ASP A 105 3.83 -20.18 16.64
CA ASP A 105 2.83 -21.09 17.20
C ASP A 105 1.56 -21.09 16.35
N ALA A 106 1.10 -19.92 15.89
CA ALA A 106 -0.08 -19.84 15.03
C ALA A 106 0.10 -20.56 13.68
N ILE A 107 1.32 -20.63 13.15
CA ILE A 107 1.66 -21.43 11.97
C ILE A 107 1.75 -22.92 12.31
N SER A 108 2.36 -23.27 13.45
CA SER A 108 2.54 -24.65 13.90
C SER A 108 1.21 -25.33 14.21
N ASP A 109 0.26 -24.57 14.76
CA ASP A 109 -1.11 -25.02 15.05
C ASP A 109 -1.99 -25.09 13.79
N GLY A 110 -1.52 -24.55 12.66
CA GLY A 110 -2.24 -24.54 11.40
C GLY A 110 -3.35 -23.49 11.28
N ASN A 111 -3.42 -22.53 12.21
CA ASN A 111 -4.37 -21.40 12.15
C ASN A 111 -4.01 -20.42 11.03
N ILE A 112 -2.71 -20.23 10.82
CA ILE A 112 -2.13 -19.39 9.78
C ILE A 112 -1.22 -20.24 8.91
N LYS A 113 -1.23 -19.99 7.61
CA LYS A 113 -0.29 -20.58 6.66
C LYS A 113 0.54 -19.48 6.02
N CYS A 114 1.86 -19.53 6.21
CA CYS A 114 2.80 -18.76 5.42
C CYS A 114 2.96 -19.40 4.04
N MET A 115 2.90 -18.60 2.99
CA MET A 115 3.04 -19.06 1.60
C MET A 115 4.50 -19.09 1.14
N SER A 116 5.41 -18.46 1.91
CA SER A 116 6.85 -18.54 1.69
C SER A 116 7.43 -19.65 2.55
N GLU A 117 8.18 -20.56 1.92
CA GLU A 117 8.90 -21.62 2.63
C GLU A 117 10.14 -21.05 3.34
N GLY A 118 10.52 -21.63 4.48
CA GLY A 118 11.79 -21.31 5.14
C GLY A 118 11.82 -19.94 5.83
N ILE A 119 10.67 -19.39 6.23
CA ILE A 119 10.64 -18.24 7.15
C ILE A 119 11.39 -18.57 8.44
N GLN A 120 12.03 -17.57 9.01
CA GLN A 120 12.84 -17.69 10.22
C GLN A 120 12.26 -16.81 11.32
N PHE A 121 12.33 -17.31 12.55
CA PHE A 121 12.00 -16.57 13.76
C PHE A 121 13.29 -16.42 14.55
N ASP A 122 13.60 -15.19 14.99
CA ASP A 122 14.86 -14.90 15.68
C ASP A 122 14.61 -14.32 17.07
N GLN A 123 14.69 -13.00 17.21
CA GLN A 123 14.66 -12.31 18.48
C GLN A 123 13.24 -11.88 18.84
N ALA A 124 12.99 -11.72 20.14
CA ALA A 124 11.81 -11.04 20.62
C ALA A 124 11.74 -9.62 20.03
N VAL A 125 10.57 -9.25 19.50
CA VAL A 125 10.35 -7.92 18.94
C VAL A 125 10.48 -6.87 20.05
N LYS A 126 11.19 -5.78 19.74
CA LYS A 126 11.25 -4.63 20.64
C LYS A 126 9.89 -3.94 20.66
N THR A 127 9.32 -3.81 21.86
CA THR A 127 8.06 -3.09 22.04
C THR A 127 8.30 -1.58 22.17
N PRO A 128 7.48 -0.72 21.53
CA PRO A 128 6.37 -1.08 20.63
C PRO A 128 6.87 -1.46 19.21
N ALA A 129 6.18 -2.43 18.58
CA ALA A 129 6.51 -2.93 17.23
C ALA A 129 6.30 -1.89 16.11
N PHE A 130 5.50 -0.86 16.40
CA PHE A 130 5.28 0.30 15.54
C PHE A 130 5.19 1.56 16.40
N LYS A 131 5.35 2.73 15.77
CA LYS A 131 5.22 4.02 16.44
C LYS A 131 4.55 5.03 15.53
N PHE A 132 3.93 6.03 16.15
CA PHE A 132 3.51 7.24 15.46
C PHE A 132 4.55 8.34 15.61
N MET A 133 4.59 9.24 14.64
CA MET A 133 5.37 10.47 14.67
C MET A 133 4.56 11.59 14.03
N SER A 134 4.67 12.79 14.58
CA SER A 134 4.04 13.95 13.97
C SER A 134 4.93 14.61 12.91
N LEU A 135 4.33 15.32 11.96
CA LEU A 135 5.11 16.20 11.06
C LEU A 135 5.81 17.32 11.85
N ASP A 136 5.23 17.77 12.96
CA ASP A 136 5.85 18.78 13.83
C ASP A 136 7.08 18.25 14.58
N ASP A 137 7.09 16.97 14.97
CA ASP A 137 8.27 16.36 15.59
C ASP A 137 9.41 16.18 14.57
N LEU A 138 9.06 15.99 13.30
CA LEU A 138 10.03 15.79 12.22
C LEU A 138 10.63 17.11 11.72
N PHE A 139 9.79 18.13 11.51
CA PHE A 139 10.18 19.40 10.87
C PHE A 139 10.28 20.58 11.84
N GLY A 140 9.77 20.44 13.07
CA GLY A 140 9.65 21.51 14.05
C GLY A 140 8.30 22.23 13.97
N LYS A 141 7.73 22.53 15.13
CA LYS A 141 6.41 23.18 15.27
C LYS A 141 6.33 24.55 14.61
N ASP A 142 7.44 25.29 14.58
CA ASP A 142 7.48 26.65 14.04
C ASP A 142 7.27 26.69 12.52
N VAL A 143 7.45 25.56 11.84
CA VAL A 143 7.15 25.41 10.41
C VAL A 143 5.64 25.47 10.15
N GLY A 144 4.81 25.00 11.08
CA GLY A 144 3.36 24.95 10.94
C GLY A 144 2.84 23.88 9.97
N LEU A 145 3.71 22.97 9.48
CA LEU A 145 3.33 21.96 8.48
C LEU A 145 2.25 21.01 9.01
N SER A 146 2.38 20.45 10.21
CA SER A 146 1.34 19.55 10.76
C SER A 146 0.00 20.28 10.90
N THR A 147 0.02 21.50 11.44
CA THR A 147 -1.20 22.29 11.63
C THR A 147 -1.91 22.55 10.31
N LYS A 148 -1.18 23.04 9.30
CA LYS A 148 -1.72 23.29 7.95
C LYS A 148 -2.22 22.01 7.29
N PHE A 149 -1.44 20.92 7.41
CA PHE A 149 -1.79 19.61 6.86
C PHE A 149 -3.11 19.08 7.45
N ASN A 150 -3.31 19.15 8.76
CA ASN A 150 -4.52 18.62 9.38
C ASN A 150 -5.75 19.51 9.18
N ALA A 151 -5.58 20.84 9.14
CA ALA A 151 -6.68 21.78 9.13
C ALA A 151 -7.23 22.11 7.73
N GLU A 152 -6.47 21.84 6.65
CA GLU A 152 -6.85 22.33 5.31
C GLU A 152 -6.81 21.23 4.23
N ALA A 153 -8.00 20.72 3.86
CA ALA A 153 -8.16 19.67 2.86
C ALA A 153 -7.62 20.07 1.50
N LYS A 154 -7.80 21.33 1.12
CA LYS A 154 -7.25 21.88 -0.12
C LYS A 154 -5.73 21.83 -0.14
N PHE A 155 -5.07 22.21 0.96
CA PHE A 155 -3.60 22.14 1.05
C PHE A 155 -3.13 20.68 0.94
N ARG A 156 -3.79 19.73 1.60
CA ARG A 156 -3.48 18.30 1.44
C ARG A 156 -3.64 17.85 -0.02
N GLU A 157 -4.72 18.24 -0.69
CA GLU A 157 -4.94 17.87 -2.09
C GLU A 157 -3.85 18.45 -3.00
N ASP A 158 -3.56 19.74 -2.90
CA ASP A 158 -2.55 20.42 -3.70
C ASP A 158 -1.16 19.83 -3.46
N LEU A 159 -0.80 19.55 -2.20
CA LEU A 159 0.47 18.95 -1.83
C LEU A 159 0.62 17.53 -2.39
N ARG A 160 -0.42 16.69 -2.28
CA ARG A 160 -0.42 15.34 -2.85
C ARG A 160 -0.26 15.38 -4.37
N ILE A 161 -0.99 16.25 -5.05
CA ILE A 161 -0.90 16.40 -6.51
C ILE A 161 0.51 16.83 -6.93
N ALA A 162 1.09 17.79 -6.23
CA ALA A 162 2.44 18.28 -6.49
C ALA A 162 3.50 17.18 -6.30
N ILE A 163 3.43 16.43 -5.19
CA ILE A 163 4.31 15.27 -4.94
C ILE A 163 4.16 14.25 -6.06
N ARG A 164 2.92 13.89 -6.44
CA ARG A 164 2.68 12.92 -7.52
C ARG A 164 3.28 13.37 -8.85
N GLN A 165 3.11 14.63 -9.23
CA GLN A 165 3.67 15.17 -10.46
C GLN A 165 5.20 15.19 -10.43
N ASP A 166 5.81 15.64 -9.33
CA ASP A 166 7.27 15.64 -9.19
C ASP A 166 7.83 14.22 -9.17
N ILE A 167 7.13 13.24 -8.57
CA ILE A 167 7.51 11.82 -8.63
C ILE A 167 7.38 11.26 -10.04
N PHE A 168 6.30 11.61 -10.74
CA PHE A 168 6.02 11.16 -12.09
C PHE A 168 7.10 11.65 -13.08
N ASP A 169 7.39 12.95 -13.09
CA ASP A 169 8.27 13.61 -14.08
C ASP A 169 9.72 13.14 -14.04
N SER A 170 10.11 12.50 -12.96
CA SER A 170 11.49 12.18 -12.59
C SER A 170 11.74 10.68 -12.49
N THR A 171 10.68 9.87 -12.57
CA THR A 171 10.79 8.42 -12.65
C THR A 171 11.04 8.05 -14.12
N PRO A 172 12.24 7.55 -14.49
CA PRO A 172 12.63 7.40 -15.91
C PRO A 172 11.68 6.53 -16.73
N PHE A 173 11.05 5.54 -16.10
CA PHE A 173 10.06 4.68 -16.75
C PHE A 173 8.89 5.50 -17.35
N TYR A 174 8.45 6.56 -16.67
CA TYR A 174 7.29 7.35 -17.08
C TYR A 174 7.56 8.30 -18.25
N ALA A 175 8.82 8.64 -18.51
CA ALA A 175 9.20 9.51 -19.63
C ALA A 175 8.83 8.92 -21.00
N SER A 176 8.63 7.60 -21.08
CA SER A 176 8.28 6.89 -22.31
C SER A 176 6.77 6.66 -22.51
N LEU A 177 5.94 7.09 -21.54
CA LEU A 177 4.51 6.84 -21.59
C LEU A 177 3.79 7.79 -22.56
N SER A 178 2.72 7.29 -23.18
CA SER A 178 1.80 8.15 -23.95
C SER A 178 1.07 9.14 -23.03
N GLU A 179 0.66 10.30 -23.55
CA GLU A 179 -0.13 11.30 -22.82
C GLU A 179 -1.39 10.72 -22.17
N LYS A 180 -2.05 9.76 -22.85
CA LYS A 180 -3.22 9.07 -22.31
C LYS A 180 -2.87 8.22 -21.08
N ALA A 181 -1.75 7.50 -21.11
CA ALA A 181 -1.30 6.70 -19.98
C ALA A 181 -0.84 7.60 -18.81
N ALA A 182 -0.11 8.67 -19.12
CA ALA A 182 0.31 9.67 -18.14
C ALA A 182 -0.88 10.32 -17.42
N SER A 183 -1.88 10.77 -18.17
CA SER A 183 -3.08 11.40 -17.58
C SER A 183 -3.87 10.45 -16.67
N VAL A 184 -3.96 9.15 -17.00
CA VAL A 184 -4.59 8.15 -16.12
C VAL A 184 -3.78 7.92 -14.84
N LEU A 185 -2.46 7.80 -14.94
CA LEU A 185 -1.59 7.60 -13.77
C LEU A 185 -1.53 8.82 -12.83
N LEU A 186 -1.89 10.00 -13.32
CA LEU A 186 -1.94 11.22 -12.52
C LEU A 186 -3.34 11.55 -11.96
N LEU A 187 -4.37 10.75 -12.28
CA LEU A 187 -5.70 10.92 -11.69
C LEU A 187 -5.64 10.82 -10.15
N PRO A 188 -6.48 11.55 -9.40
CA PRO A 188 -6.48 11.48 -7.94
C PRO A 188 -6.80 10.10 -7.37
N ASP A 189 -7.51 9.25 -8.11
CA ASP A 189 -7.98 7.93 -7.71
C ASP A 189 -7.08 6.77 -8.21
N SER A 190 -5.90 7.08 -8.75
CA SER A 190 -4.90 6.08 -9.14
C SER A 190 -3.73 6.02 -8.17
N SER A 191 -3.16 4.83 -8.00
CA SER A 191 -1.89 4.68 -7.30
C SER A 191 -0.72 5.05 -8.21
N LEU A 192 0.33 5.62 -7.63
CA LEU A 192 1.55 5.99 -8.35
C LEU A 192 2.77 5.45 -7.60
N GLU A 193 3.76 4.93 -8.33
CA GLU A 193 4.99 4.41 -7.77
C GLU A 193 6.20 5.20 -8.27
N GLY A 194 7.29 5.16 -7.53
CA GLY A 194 8.53 5.76 -7.96
C GLY A 194 9.65 5.57 -6.96
N SER A 195 10.70 6.36 -7.11
CA SER A 195 11.70 6.53 -6.05
C SER A 195 11.46 7.83 -5.32
N TRP A 196 11.56 7.86 -3.99
CA TRP A 196 11.62 9.12 -3.24
C TRP A 196 13.04 9.72 -3.19
N ARG A 197 14.07 8.92 -3.48
CA ARG A 197 15.48 9.35 -3.50
C ARG A 197 16.03 9.38 -4.93
N MET A 198 16.61 10.50 -5.32
CA MET A 198 17.28 10.65 -6.63
C MET A 198 18.65 11.33 -6.45
N PRO A 199 19.55 11.24 -7.45
CA PRO A 199 20.87 11.86 -7.37
C PRO A 199 20.78 13.36 -7.07
N GLU A 200 21.70 13.86 -6.24
CA GLU A 200 21.74 15.26 -5.77
C GLU A 200 21.84 16.31 -6.90
N SER A 201 22.15 15.88 -8.12
CA SER A 201 22.27 16.75 -9.30
C SER A 201 20.94 17.16 -9.93
N MET A 202 19.79 16.68 -9.43
CA MET A 202 18.46 17.00 -9.96
C MET A 202 17.56 17.66 -8.90
N ASN A 203 17.28 18.96 -9.06
CA ASN A 203 16.18 19.62 -8.33
C ASN A 203 14.85 19.12 -8.90
N ARG A 204 14.20 18.22 -8.16
CA ARG A 204 13.05 17.45 -8.64
C ARG A 204 11.75 17.97 -8.09
N MET A 205 11.71 18.34 -6.81
CA MET A 205 10.46 18.57 -6.10
C MET A 205 9.99 20.03 -6.22
N ASN A 206 10.08 20.60 -7.42
CA ASN A 206 9.84 22.03 -7.66
C ASN A 206 8.36 22.40 -7.46
N LYS A 207 7.42 21.55 -7.86
CA LYS A 207 5.99 21.82 -7.67
C LYS A 207 5.62 21.70 -6.21
N THR A 208 6.16 20.69 -5.54
CA THR A 208 5.98 20.47 -4.09
C THR A 208 6.54 21.67 -3.32
N THR A 209 7.72 22.15 -3.70
CA THR A 209 8.34 23.37 -3.12
C THR A 209 7.44 24.59 -3.29
N ALA A 210 6.84 24.78 -4.47
CA ALA A 210 5.95 25.91 -4.72
C ALA A 210 4.70 25.86 -3.81
N VAL A 211 4.08 24.69 -3.65
CA VAL A 211 2.92 24.52 -2.75
C VAL A 211 3.29 24.80 -1.29
N LEU A 212 4.46 24.31 -0.84
CA LEU A 212 4.94 24.56 0.53
C LEU A 212 5.21 26.05 0.74
N ALA A 213 5.87 26.72 -0.20
CA ALA A 213 6.16 28.15 -0.11
C ALA A 213 4.90 29.02 -0.13
N GLU A 214 3.90 28.67 -0.95
CA GLU A 214 2.61 29.37 -0.98
C GLU A 214 1.86 29.23 0.35
N ALA A 215 1.88 28.03 0.94
CA ALA A 215 1.09 27.73 2.14
C ALA A 215 1.76 28.15 3.46
N LEU A 216 3.10 28.10 3.53
CA LEU A 216 3.88 28.25 4.77
C LEU A 216 4.86 29.44 4.72
N GLY A 217 5.00 30.11 3.57
CA GLY A 217 5.86 31.28 3.36
C GLY A 217 7.20 30.96 2.68
N GLU A 218 7.95 31.99 2.31
CA GLU A 218 9.20 31.85 1.52
C GLU A 218 10.32 31.09 2.24
N SER A 219 10.27 31.01 3.58
CA SER A 219 11.22 30.24 4.40
C SER A 219 10.74 28.81 4.67
N ALA A 220 9.70 28.34 3.99
CA ALA A 220 9.24 26.97 4.10
C ALA A 220 10.32 25.99 3.60
N LEU A 221 10.21 24.75 4.07
CA LEU A 221 10.98 23.64 3.55
C LEU A 221 10.70 23.44 2.05
N THR A 222 11.75 23.07 1.32
CA THR A 222 11.63 22.61 -0.05
C THR A 222 10.99 21.23 -0.11
N GLY A 223 10.45 20.87 -1.27
CA GLY A 223 9.89 19.54 -1.48
C GLY A 223 10.95 18.43 -1.38
N ASP A 224 12.20 18.72 -1.73
CA ASP A 224 13.31 17.76 -1.59
C ASP A 224 13.65 17.56 -0.11
N GLU A 225 13.67 18.61 0.71
CA GLU A 225 13.81 18.50 2.17
C GLU A 225 12.66 17.72 2.81
N LEU A 226 11.41 17.98 2.39
CA LEU A 226 10.23 17.23 2.84
C LEU A 226 10.40 15.72 2.60
N MET A 227 10.63 15.35 1.34
CA MET A 227 10.67 13.95 0.92
C MET A 227 11.90 13.23 1.47
N LYS A 228 13.04 13.92 1.55
CA LYS A 228 14.26 13.36 2.13
C LYS A 228 14.10 13.13 3.63
N ALA A 229 13.56 14.09 4.39
CA ALA A 229 13.41 13.93 5.84
C ALA A 229 12.47 12.77 6.20
N ILE A 230 11.36 12.60 5.47
CA ILE A 230 10.47 11.44 5.66
C ILE A 230 11.17 10.14 5.23
N GLY A 231 11.85 10.14 4.08
CA GLY A 231 12.56 8.95 3.60
C GLY A 231 13.76 8.54 4.47
N ASP A 232 14.44 9.47 5.12
CA ASP A 232 15.53 9.20 6.06
C ASP A 232 15.04 8.42 7.30
N LEU A 233 13.75 8.51 7.64
CA LEU A 233 13.14 7.68 8.70
C LEU A 233 13.12 6.18 8.33
N CYS A 234 13.28 5.82 7.05
CA CYS A 234 13.40 4.43 6.62
C CYS A 234 14.74 3.78 7.02
N GLY A 235 15.67 4.52 7.62
CA GLY A 235 16.89 3.98 8.23
C GLY A 235 18.12 3.98 7.31
N SER A 236 19.09 3.11 7.58
CA SER A 236 20.45 3.21 7.00
C SER A 236 20.61 2.67 5.57
N ARG A 237 19.68 1.80 5.11
CA ARG A 237 19.70 1.19 3.78
C ARG A 237 18.30 1.03 3.19
N PRO A 238 17.56 2.14 2.99
CA PRO A 238 16.23 2.06 2.40
C PRO A 238 16.28 1.62 0.94
N SER A 239 15.20 1.00 0.47
CA SER A 239 15.00 0.64 -0.95
C SER A 239 14.74 1.84 -1.84
N THR A 240 14.44 3.00 -1.25
CA THR A 240 14.05 4.25 -1.91
C THR A 240 12.70 4.18 -2.60
N HIS A 241 12.00 3.05 -2.53
CA HIS A 241 10.71 2.85 -3.18
C HIS A 241 9.64 3.70 -2.49
N PHE A 242 8.86 4.37 -3.32
CA PHE A 242 7.74 5.22 -2.94
C PHE A 242 6.47 4.71 -3.61
N ILE A 243 5.36 4.70 -2.87
CA ILE A 243 4.04 4.41 -3.40
C ILE A 243 3.02 5.38 -2.81
N ASP A 244 2.26 6.07 -3.65
CA ASP A 244 1.03 6.77 -3.28
C ASP A 244 -0.15 5.81 -3.45
N ILE A 245 -0.74 5.34 -2.35
CA ILE A 245 -1.75 4.26 -2.35
C ILE A 245 -3.15 4.84 -2.13
N TYR A 246 -3.94 4.94 -3.20
CA TYR A 246 -5.34 5.36 -3.13
C TYR A 246 -6.23 4.28 -2.48
N GLY A 247 -6.07 3.02 -2.86
CA GLY A 247 -6.86 1.89 -2.34
C GLY A 247 -8.30 1.84 -2.86
N VAL A 248 -9.07 0.87 -2.36
CA VAL A 248 -10.50 0.69 -2.69
C VAL A 248 -11.35 1.48 -1.68
N GLN A 249 -12.29 2.30 -2.16
CA GLN A 249 -12.96 3.34 -1.35
C GLN A 249 -14.46 3.14 -1.15
N ASP A 250 -15.10 2.26 -1.92
CA ASP A 250 -16.56 2.14 -2.06
C ASP A 250 -17.11 0.79 -1.56
N ARG A 251 -16.27 -0.01 -0.91
CA ARG A 251 -16.64 -1.29 -0.33
C ARG A 251 -15.66 -1.68 0.78
N ALA A 252 -16.12 -2.55 1.66
CA ALA A 252 -15.22 -3.29 2.54
C ALA A 252 -14.39 -4.28 1.72
N ILE A 253 -13.12 -4.46 2.09
CA ILE A 253 -12.22 -5.42 1.46
C ILE A 253 -11.75 -6.45 2.48
N GLY A 254 -11.54 -7.68 2.02
CA GLY A 254 -10.92 -8.71 2.85
C GLY A 254 -9.44 -8.42 3.05
N HIS A 255 -8.89 -8.92 4.15
CA HIS A 255 -7.46 -8.80 4.42
C HIS A 255 -6.63 -9.69 3.49
N SER A 256 -5.52 -9.13 3.04
CA SER A 256 -4.38 -9.87 2.50
C SER A 256 -3.19 -9.57 3.38
N PHE A 257 -3.04 -10.36 4.45
CA PHE A 257 -1.97 -10.18 5.44
C PHE A 257 -0.62 -10.57 4.85
N HIS A 258 0.35 -9.66 4.96
CA HIS A 258 1.68 -9.85 4.40
C HIS A 258 2.75 -9.05 5.14
N MET A 259 4.01 -9.38 4.85
CA MET A 259 5.15 -8.48 5.00
C MET A 259 5.57 -8.02 3.59
N ASP A 260 6.02 -6.78 3.45
CA ASP A 260 6.39 -6.21 2.14
C ASP A 260 7.60 -6.93 1.53
N PHE A 261 8.58 -7.27 2.36
CA PHE A 261 9.80 -7.99 2.00
C PHE A 261 10.23 -9.01 3.07
N GLY A 262 9.90 -8.78 4.34
CA GLY A 262 10.29 -9.59 5.49
C GLY A 262 11.79 -9.51 5.80
N LYS A 263 12.45 -8.36 5.55
CA LYS A 263 13.86 -8.14 5.95
C LYS A 263 14.08 -6.73 6.49
N SER A 264 14.97 -6.61 7.46
CA SER A 264 15.49 -5.34 7.96
C SER A 264 17.03 -5.31 7.92
N PRO A 265 17.64 -4.92 6.78
CA PRO A 265 19.10 -4.79 6.68
C PRO A 265 19.69 -3.95 7.83
N LEU A 266 20.78 -4.46 8.41
CA LEU A 266 21.46 -3.84 9.58
C LEU A 266 20.55 -3.62 10.80
N ASN A 267 19.38 -4.26 10.82
CA ASN A 267 18.37 -4.11 11.85
C ASN A 267 17.85 -2.68 12.06
N THR A 268 17.87 -1.86 11.00
CA THR A 268 17.49 -0.44 11.06
C THR A 268 16.49 -0.01 9.99
N THR A 269 16.21 -0.86 9.00
CA THR A 269 15.30 -0.49 7.91
C THR A 269 13.86 -0.51 8.39
N GLN A 270 13.13 0.56 8.09
CA GLN A 270 11.73 0.76 8.48
C GLN A 270 10.87 1.08 7.25
N THR A 271 9.59 0.73 7.35
CA THR A 271 8.53 1.23 6.48
C THR A 271 7.89 2.44 7.15
N VAL A 272 7.70 3.51 6.39
CA VAL A 272 7.04 4.73 6.85
C VAL A 272 5.79 4.94 6.02
N LEU A 273 4.65 5.05 6.69
CA LEU A 273 3.36 5.39 6.10
C LEU A 273 2.99 6.82 6.48
N TRP A 274 2.76 7.69 5.51
CA TRP A 274 2.20 9.02 5.71
C TRP A 274 0.70 9.01 5.37
N GLY A 275 -0.14 9.26 6.37
CA GLY A 275 -1.60 9.20 6.25
C GLY A 275 -2.21 10.49 5.72
N TRP A 276 -3.09 10.38 4.72
CA TRP A 276 -3.79 11.51 4.10
C TRP A 276 -5.31 11.41 4.34
N PRO A 277 -5.82 11.96 5.45
CA PRO A 277 -7.25 11.89 5.76
C PRO A 277 -8.09 12.68 4.75
N ARG A 278 -9.34 12.25 4.56
CA ARG A 278 -10.32 12.92 3.68
C ARG A 278 -10.82 14.25 4.22
N GLU A 279 -10.91 14.36 5.53
CA GLU A 279 -11.55 15.49 6.21
C GLU A 279 -10.52 16.22 7.08
N ASP A 280 -10.80 17.50 7.33
CA ASP A 280 -10.02 18.31 8.25
C ASP A 280 -10.20 17.81 9.68
N ASP A 281 -9.12 17.90 10.46
CA ASP A 281 -9.07 17.47 11.87
C ASP A 281 -9.57 16.03 12.08
N TYR A 282 -9.40 15.17 11.08
CA TYR A 282 -9.90 13.80 11.13
C TYR A 282 -9.29 13.05 12.32
N ASN A 283 -10.15 12.33 13.05
CA ASN A 283 -9.75 11.44 14.13
C ASN A 283 -10.50 10.10 13.99
N GLY A 284 -9.78 9.05 13.62
CA GLY A 284 -10.40 7.73 13.40
C GLY A 284 -9.52 6.73 12.66
N CYS A 285 -10.08 5.55 12.42
CA CYS A 285 -9.45 4.46 11.68
C CYS A 285 -9.61 4.62 10.15
N GLY A 286 -9.07 3.68 9.38
CA GLY A 286 -9.22 3.63 7.91
C GLY A 286 -8.23 4.49 7.12
N VAL A 287 -7.34 5.23 7.81
CA VAL A 287 -6.25 5.99 7.17
C VAL A 287 -5.00 5.15 7.00
N PHE A 288 -4.62 4.34 7.98
CA PHE A 288 -3.44 3.47 7.89
C PHE A 288 -3.84 2.02 7.61
N SER A 289 -2.84 1.23 7.22
CA SER A 289 -2.95 -0.23 7.16
C SER A 289 -3.18 -0.80 8.56
N HIS A 290 -3.92 -1.91 8.65
CA HIS A 290 -3.94 -2.70 9.88
C HIS A 290 -2.57 -3.30 10.13
N VAL A 291 -2.20 -3.43 11.39
CA VAL A 291 -0.94 -4.04 11.81
C VAL A 291 -1.19 -5.11 12.88
N ILE A 292 -0.44 -6.19 12.81
CA ILE A 292 -0.41 -7.26 13.80
C ILE A 292 1.00 -7.27 14.36
N PRO A 293 1.23 -6.72 15.56
CA PRO A 293 2.51 -6.81 16.24
C PRO A 293 2.90 -8.27 16.46
N LEU A 294 4.15 -8.63 16.23
CA LEU A 294 4.66 -9.97 16.49
C LEU A 294 5.36 -10.05 17.84
N GLU A 295 5.34 -11.23 18.47
CA GLU A 295 6.17 -11.52 19.65
C GLU A 295 7.65 -11.66 19.27
N GLU A 296 7.92 -12.27 18.10
CA GLU A 296 9.25 -12.56 17.58
C GLU A 296 9.40 -12.02 16.15
N GLU A 297 10.59 -11.54 15.82
CA GLU A 297 10.90 -11.04 14.48
C GLU A 297 10.71 -12.16 13.45
N CYS A 298 9.96 -11.89 12.38
CA CYS A 298 9.74 -12.82 11.28
C CYS A 298 10.56 -12.40 10.06
N TRP A 299 11.48 -13.28 9.64
CA TRP A 299 12.41 -13.03 8.55
C TRP A 299 12.08 -13.90 7.35
N ALA A 300 11.99 -13.27 6.18
CA ALA A 300 11.94 -13.96 4.90
C ALA A 300 13.25 -14.74 4.66
N PRO A 301 13.21 -15.87 3.94
CA PRO A 301 14.41 -16.65 3.66
C PRO A 301 15.47 -15.84 2.90
N GLU A 302 16.73 -16.24 3.01
CA GLU A 302 17.87 -15.49 2.44
C GLU A 302 17.71 -15.23 0.94
N ASN A 303 17.19 -16.23 0.21
CA ASN A 303 16.92 -16.18 -1.23
C ASN A 303 15.56 -15.57 -1.62
N HIS A 304 14.78 -15.03 -0.68
CA HIS A 304 13.49 -14.39 -0.97
C HIS A 304 13.66 -13.18 -1.91
N PRO A 305 12.90 -13.08 -3.02
CA PRO A 305 13.00 -11.96 -3.95
C PRO A 305 12.67 -10.62 -3.29
N ARG A 306 13.46 -9.58 -3.61
CA ARG A 306 13.35 -8.26 -2.97
C ARG A 306 12.01 -7.55 -3.16
N MET A 307 11.35 -7.81 -4.28
CA MET A 307 10.12 -7.13 -4.68
C MET A 307 8.87 -7.99 -4.47
N GLU A 308 9.01 -9.15 -3.81
CA GLU A 308 7.88 -10.04 -3.56
C GLU A 308 7.50 -9.99 -2.08
N PRO A 309 6.20 -9.89 -1.76
CA PRO A 309 5.74 -9.93 -0.37
C PRO A 309 5.81 -11.35 0.20
N VAL A 310 5.93 -11.45 1.53
CA VAL A 310 5.69 -12.69 2.25
C VAL A 310 4.21 -12.76 2.60
N LEU A 311 3.48 -13.68 1.98
CA LEU A 311 2.03 -13.77 2.11
C LEU A 311 1.61 -14.74 3.23
N PHE A 312 0.59 -14.36 4.00
CA PHE A 312 -0.04 -15.19 5.01
C PHE A 312 -1.52 -15.40 4.68
N SER A 313 -2.00 -16.63 4.86
CA SER A 313 -3.40 -17.02 4.69
C SER A 313 -3.92 -17.67 5.95
N GLY A 314 -5.24 -17.67 6.15
CA GLY A 314 -5.86 -18.16 7.39
C GLY A 314 -6.67 -17.06 8.06
N SER A 315 -6.95 -17.22 9.34
CA SER A 315 -7.70 -16.24 10.14
C SER A 315 -6.84 -15.80 11.31
N PHE A 316 -6.59 -14.50 11.38
CA PHE A 316 -5.96 -13.87 12.52
C PHE A 316 -7.04 -13.55 13.55
N GLU A 317 -6.74 -13.73 14.83
CA GLU A 317 -7.68 -13.38 15.88
C GLU A 317 -7.80 -11.86 16.02
N GLU A 318 -9.02 -11.39 16.26
CA GLU A 318 -9.37 -9.97 16.32
C GLU A 318 -8.60 -9.21 17.43
N ASN A 319 -8.29 -9.89 18.53
CA ASN A 319 -7.50 -9.39 19.65
C ASN A 319 -6.03 -9.08 19.29
N ASN A 320 -5.50 -9.62 18.18
CA ASN A 320 -4.15 -9.37 17.68
C ASN A 320 -4.10 -8.24 16.65
N ILE A 321 -5.24 -7.84 16.08
CA ILE A 321 -5.31 -6.86 14.99
C ILE A 321 -5.42 -5.46 15.59
N VAL A 322 -4.42 -4.62 15.30
CA VAL A 322 -4.47 -3.18 15.55
C VAL A 322 -5.01 -2.49 14.30
N ARG A 323 -5.94 -1.54 14.50
CA ARG A 323 -6.44 -0.62 13.46
C ARG A 323 -5.94 0.79 13.80
N PRO A 324 -4.75 1.19 13.33
CA PRO A 324 -4.10 2.41 13.81
C PRO A 324 -5.00 3.64 13.66
N ARG A 325 -5.19 4.37 14.76
CA ARG A 325 -6.02 5.58 14.79
C ARG A 325 -5.21 6.77 14.30
N TYR A 326 -5.67 7.38 13.22
CA TYR A 326 -5.16 8.67 12.79
C TYR A 326 -5.75 9.78 13.68
N GLN A 327 -4.92 10.77 14.00
CA GLN A 327 -5.32 12.06 14.57
C GLN A 327 -4.17 13.06 14.33
N PRO A 328 -4.42 14.38 14.42
CA PRO A 328 -3.34 15.37 14.44
C PRO A 328 -2.26 15.01 15.47
N GLY A 329 -0.99 15.10 15.06
CA GLY A 329 0.16 14.63 15.83
C GLY A 329 0.52 13.15 15.60
N ARG A 330 -0.18 12.45 14.71
CA ARG A 330 0.09 11.04 14.32
C ARG A 330 0.05 10.86 12.81
N GLU A 331 0.58 11.81 12.05
CA GLU A 331 0.50 11.78 10.59
C GLU A 331 1.37 10.69 9.96
N LEU A 332 2.44 10.25 10.65
CA LEU A 332 3.33 9.19 10.23
C LEU A 332 3.16 7.94 11.11
N LEU A 333 3.05 6.76 10.49
CA LEU A 333 3.12 5.45 11.13
C LEU A 333 4.38 4.73 10.65
N ILE A 334 5.21 4.26 11.59
CA ILE A 334 6.55 3.72 11.31
C ILE A 334 6.67 2.35 11.97
N TYR A 335 7.13 1.35 11.21
CA TYR A 335 7.38 -0.01 11.71
C TYR A 335 8.54 -0.67 10.96
N ARG A 336 9.17 -1.68 11.56
CA ARG A 336 10.04 -2.58 10.79
C ARG A 336 9.18 -3.67 10.19
N ASP A 337 9.43 -4.00 8.93
CA ASP A 337 8.65 -5.02 8.22
C ASP A 337 8.76 -6.43 8.83
N VAL A 338 9.83 -6.69 9.60
CA VAL A 338 10.05 -7.97 10.33
C VAL A 338 9.31 -8.03 11.68
N ASP A 339 8.77 -6.91 12.17
CA ASP A 339 8.12 -6.83 13.49
C ASP A 339 6.60 -6.96 13.43
N VAL A 340 6.02 -6.82 12.23
CA VAL A 340 4.58 -6.75 12.02
C VAL A 340 4.16 -7.51 10.78
N VAL A 341 2.98 -8.10 10.84
CA VAL A 341 2.23 -8.47 9.64
C VAL A 341 1.17 -7.40 9.40
N HIS A 342 0.95 -6.98 8.16
CA HIS A 342 0.04 -5.88 7.86
C HIS A 342 -0.91 -6.18 6.70
N SER A 343 -2.01 -5.43 6.65
CA SER A 343 -2.97 -5.50 5.55
C SER A 343 -3.68 -4.16 5.36
N ALA A 344 -4.32 -3.98 4.20
CA ALA A 344 -5.18 -2.83 3.99
C ALA A 344 -6.32 -2.79 5.03
N PRO A 345 -6.82 -1.60 5.41
CA PRO A 345 -7.90 -1.50 6.39
C PRO A 345 -9.18 -2.15 5.87
N ASP A 346 -10.09 -2.56 6.77
CA ASP A 346 -11.40 -3.13 6.38
C ASP A 346 -12.15 -2.18 5.45
N VAL A 347 -12.07 -0.88 5.79
CA VAL A 347 -12.67 0.24 5.09
C VAL A 347 -11.63 1.35 4.98
N THR A 348 -11.37 1.75 3.75
CA THR A 348 -10.48 2.89 3.48
C THR A 348 -11.27 4.19 3.67
N TYR A 349 -10.76 5.09 4.52
CA TYR A 349 -11.30 6.44 4.70
C TYR A 349 -10.19 7.48 4.66
N ARG A 350 -9.55 7.56 3.50
CA ARG A 350 -8.42 8.46 3.21
C ARG A 350 -8.45 8.88 1.75
N THR A 351 -7.74 9.95 1.41
CA THR A 351 -7.42 10.27 0.01
C THR A 351 -6.21 9.49 -0.46
N SER A 352 -5.29 9.15 0.45
CA SER A 352 -4.17 8.26 0.20
C SER A 352 -3.51 7.77 1.48
N VAL A 353 -2.64 6.77 1.36
CA VAL A 353 -1.50 6.58 2.24
C VAL A 353 -0.24 6.52 1.39
N MET A 354 0.75 7.36 1.69
CA MET A 354 2.04 7.31 1.01
C MET A 354 2.98 6.39 1.77
N ARG A 355 3.60 5.43 1.09
CA ARG A 355 4.53 4.46 1.66
C ARG A 355 5.95 4.76 1.19
N PHE A 356 6.87 4.81 2.14
CA PHE A 356 8.31 4.93 1.93
C PHE A 356 9.01 3.68 2.47
N MET A 357 9.95 3.14 1.70
CA MET A 357 10.73 1.95 2.03
C MET A 357 12.20 2.09 1.65
#